data_AF-A0A397SXM6-F1
#
_entry.id   AF-A0A397SXM6-F1
#
_cell.length_a   1.000
_cell.length_b   1.000
_cell.length_c   1.000
_cell.angle_alpha   90.00
_cell.angle_beta   90.00
_cell.angle_gamma   90.00
#
_symmetry.space_group_name_H-M   'P 1'
#
loop_
_entity.id
_entity.type
_entity.pdbx_description
1 polymer ?
#
loop_
_entity_poly.entity_id
_entity_poly.type
_entity_poly.pdbx_seq_one_letter_code
_entity_poly.pdbx_strand_id
1 'polypeptide(L)'
;MSNEEFSQYAPELLELLTDKLKRDKGRQRFQKGYNFSREQAFVLVPNQRICRSRSRVPPKERGDEAGEVNICQISNIIPDRETIESIAQRIVRDNLSKKEVKAIAKALTITSPNPMTTTSRLTRLRRELRKLNAPEKIIFATLDDKTTCASNKIQKERRVQCENEGIDFPDHFSLESVKEKLDLYDVSKTPDVQALAM
;
A
#
# COMPACT_ATOMS: atom_id res chain seq x y z
N MET A 1 22.09 -15.18 -10.54
CA MET A 1 21.15 -14.69 -11.54
C MET A 1 21.15 -13.18 -11.55
N SER A 2 21.20 -12.58 -12.73
CA SER A 2 21.16 -11.13 -12.93
C SER A 2 19.73 -10.59 -12.87
N ASN A 3 19.55 -9.29 -12.66
CA ASN A 3 18.23 -8.66 -12.66
C ASN A 3 17.56 -8.73 -14.05
N GLU A 4 18.32 -8.74 -15.14
CA GLU A 4 17.82 -8.97 -16.49
C GLU A 4 17.17 -10.35 -16.66
N GLU A 5 17.75 -11.41 -16.10
CA GLU A 5 17.18 -12.77 -16.15
C GLU A 5 15.86 -12.86 -15.39
N PHE A 6 15.80 -12.25 -14.20
CA PHE A 6 14.58 -12.23 -13.39
C PHE A 6 13.44 -11.43 -14.04
N SER A 7 13.76 -10.41 -14.84
CA SER A 7 12.74 -9.57 -15.50
C SER A 7 11.90 -10.34 -16.52
N GLN A 8 12.43 -11.45 -17.08
CA GLN A 8 11.73 -12.27 -18.07
C GLN A 8 10.50 -12.99 -17.49
N TYR A 9 10.51 -13.29 -16.19
CA TYR A 9 9.42 -13.98 -15.49
C TYR A 9 8.37 -13.03 -14.89
N ALA A 10 8.64 -11.72 -14.91
CA ALA A 10 7.74 -10.72 -14.34
C ALA A 10 6.32 -10.71 -14.95
N PRO A 11 6.12 -10.92 -16.27
CA PRO A 11 4.78 -10.95 -16.88
C PRO A 11 3.91 -12.11 -16.37
N GLU A 12 4.46 -13.33 -16.31
CA GLU A 12 3.77 -14.54 -15.82
C GLU A 12 3.33 -14.38 -14.35
N LEU A 13 4.23 -13.89 -13.51
CA LEU A 13 3.91 -13.65 -12.09
C LEU A 13 2.85 -12.56 -11.90
N LEU A 14 2.75 -11.62 -12.83
CA LEU A 14 1.76 -10.54 -12.79
C LEU A 14 0.36 -11.02 -13.20
N GLU A 15 0.27 -12.00 -14.10
CA GLU A 15 -0.98 -12.71 -14.39
C GLU A 15 -1.45 -13.57 -13.23
N LEU A 16 -0.53 -14.23 -12.51
CA LEU A 16 -0.86 -15.06 -11.35
C LEU A 16 -1.21 -14.23 -10.09
N LEU A 17 -0.54 -13.09 -9.89
CA LEU A 17 -0.66 -12.23 -8.72
C LEU A 17 -1.44 -10.93 -9.02
N THR A 18 -2.69 -11.08 -9.47
CA THR A 18 -3.57 -9.95 -9.82
C THR A 18 -3.84 -8.99 -8.65
N ASP A 19 -3.98 -9.54 -7.44
CA ASP A 19 -4.28 -8.76 -6.23
C ASP A 19 -3.02 -8.14 -5.59
N LYS A 20 -3.18 -6.96 -4.99
CA LYS A 20 -2.07 -6.23 -4.34
C LYS A 20 -1.54 -6.96 -3.10
N LEU A 21 -2.43 -7.52 -2.28
CA LEU A 21 -2.02 -8.27 -1.08
C LEU A 21 -1.25 -9.53 -1.47
N LYS A 22 -1.68 -10.23 -2.52
CA LYS A 22 -0.93 -11.38 -3.08
C LYS A 22 0.47 -10.99 -3.55
N ARG A 23 0.63 -9.84 -4.20
CA ARG A 23 1.96 -9.32 -4.62
C ARG A 23 2.84 -8.90 -3.46
N ASP A 24 2.27 -8.24 -2.45
CA ASP A 24 2.99 -7.86 -1.23
C ASP A 24 3.50 -9.11 -0.48
N LYS A 25 2.66 -10.15 -0.38
CA LYS A 25 3.03 -11.45 0.20
C LYS A 25 4.07 -12.17 -0.66
N GLY A 26 3.93 -12.16 -1.99
CA GLY A 26 4.90 -12.73 -2.92
C GLY A 26 6.30 -12.12 -2.74
N ARG A 27 6.40 -10.78 -2.67
CA ARG A 27 7.66 -10.09 -2.39
C ARG A 27 8.26 -10.45 -1.04
N GLN A 28 7.43 -10.55 0.01
CA GLN A 28 7.91 -10.97 1.32
C GLN A 28 8.44 -12.40 1.30
N ARG A 29 7.82 -13.31 0.55
CA ARG A 29 8.32 -14.67 0.35
C ARG A 29 9.62 -14.70 -0.44
N PHE A 30 9.76 -13.92 -1.51
CA PHE A 30 11.04 -13.82 -2.23
C PHE A 30 12.17 -13.31 -1.34
N GLN A 31 11.90 -12.29 -0.51
CA GLN A 31 12.91 -11.72 0.38
C GLN A 31 13.26 -12.61 1.58
N LYS A 32 12.25 -13.19 2.25
CA LYS A 32 12.47 -13.95 3.49
C LYS A 32 12.63 -15.46 3.29
N GLY A 33 12.00 -16.01 2.25
CA GLY A 33 12.02 -17.44 1.95
C GLY A 33 13.14 -17.84 0.99
N TYR A 34 13.51 -16.95 0.07
CA TYR A 34 14.52 -17.22 -0.96
C TYR A 34 15.72 -16.27 -0.89
N ASN A 35 15.79 -15.42 0.15
CA ASN A 35 16.87 -14.45 0.37
C ASN A 35 17.12 -13.50 -0.82
N PHE A 36 16.11 -13.22 -1.64
CA PHE A 36 16.25 -12.26 -2.73
C PHE A 36 16.44 -10.86 -2.18
N SER A 37 17.26 -10.08 -2.85
CA SER A 37 17.38 -8.66 -2.53
C SER A 37 16.03 -7.98 -2.73
N ARG A 38 15.84 -6.85 -2.05
CA ARG A 38 14.64 -6.03 -2.24
C ARG A 38 14.43 -5.70 -3.72
N GLU A 39 15.51 -5.41 -4.43
CA GLU A 39 15.50 -5.06 -5.86
C GLU A 39 15.08 -6.24 -6.73
N GLN A 40 15.65 -7.42 -6.51
CA GLN A 40 15.28 -8.66 -7.22
C GLN A 40 13.81 -9.02 -7.03
N ALA A 41 13.28 -8.86 -5.80
CA ALA A 41 11.87 -9.08 -5.52
C ALA A 41 10.94 -8.07 -6.24
N PHE A 42 11.40 -6.84 -6.47
CA PHE A 42 10.63 -5.83 -7.22
C PHE A 42 10.71 -6.00 -8.73
N VAL A 43 11.79 -6.58 -9.23
CA VAL A 43 11.93 -7.00 -10.62
C VAL A 43 10.91 -8.12 -10.95
N LEU A 44 10.83 -9.13 -10.08
CA LEU A 44 9.92 -10.28 -10.28
C LEU A 44 8.44 -9.96 -10.02
N VAL A 45 8.16 -9.14 -9.02
CA VAL A 45 6.80 -8.73 -8.69
C VAL A 45 6.70 -7.21 -8.72
N PRO A 46 6.57 -6.63 -9.93
CA PRO A 46 6.44 -5.20 -10.08
C PRO A 46 5.23 -4.67 -9.33
N ASN A 47 5.36 -3.45 -8.82
CA ASN A 47 4.17 -2.68 -8.54
C ASN A 47 3.50 -2.39 -9.89
N GLN A 48 2.33 -3.00 -10.17
CA GLN A 48 1.39 -2.41 -11.13
C GLN A 48 1.20 -0.96 -10.70
N ARG A 49 1.92 -0.04 -11.35
CA ARG A 49 1.55 1.35 -11.38
C ARG A 49 0.26 1.38 -12.16
N ILE A 50 -0.87 1.31 -11.46
CA ILE A 50 -2.17 1.85 -11.85
C ILE A 50 -2.35 1.86 -13.38
N CYS A 51 -2.39 0.69 -14.02
CA CYS A 51 -3.21 0.56 -15.21
C CYS A 51 -4.64 0.50 -14.67
N ARG A 52 -5.20 1.68 -14.37
CA ARG A 52 -6.64 1.87 -14.24
C ARG A 52 -7.20 1.58 -15.63
N SER A 53 -7.47 0.32 -15.92
CA SER A 53 -8.59 -0.01 -16.79
C SER A 53 -9.79 0.68 -16.17
N ARG A 54 -10.30 1.70 -16.88
CA ARG A 54 -11.47 2.49 -16.52
C ARG A 54 -12.66 1.55 -16.40
N SER A 55 -12.95 1.00 -15.22
CA SER A 55 -14.29 0.51 -14.94
C SER A 55 -15.17 1.74 -14.68
N ARG A 56 -15.88 2.19 -15.72
CA ARG A 56 -17.03 3.07 -15.56
C ARG A 56 -18.09 2.30 -14.77
N VAL A 57 -18.15 2.51 -13.47
CA VAL A 57 -19.32 2.14 -12.66
C VAL A 57 -19.61 3.33 -11.75
N PRO A 58 -20.78 3.98 -11.87
CA PRO A 58 -21.15 5.04 -10.95
C PRO A 58 -21.46 4.40 -9.58
N PRO A 59 -20.93 4.94 -8.46
CA PRO A 59 -21.38 4.51 -7.14
C PRO A 59 -22.83 4.97 -6.94
N LYS A 60 -23.73 4.04 -6.65
CA LYS A 60 -25.07 4.38 -6.18
C LYS A 60 -24.97 4.96 -4.77
N GLU A 61 -25.62 6.11 -4.61
CA GLU A 61 -25.82 6.79 -3.33
C GLU A 61 -26.57 5.89 -2.35
N ARG A 62 -26.04 5.84 -1.13
CA ARG A 62 -26.83 5.63 0.08
C ARG A 62 -26.17 6.48 1.16
N GLY A 63 -26.89 7.51 1.59
CA GLY A 63 -26.36 8.62 2.36
C GLY A 63 -26.10 8.30 3.82
N ASP A 64 -25.42 9.25 4.46
CA ASP A 64 -25.65 9.67 5.84
C ASP A 64 -25.17 11.12 5.98
N GLU A 65 -26.01 11.91 6.64
CA GLU A 65 -25.89 13.35 6.87
C GLU A 65 -24.68 13.69 7.75
N ALA A 66 -23.75 14.48 7.23
CA ALA A 66 -22.84 15.31 8.04
C ALA A 66 -22.24 16.44 7.19
N GLY A 67 -22.93 17.59 7.15
CA GLY A 67 -22.40 18.85 6.64
C GLY A 67 -21.89 18.79 5.20
N GLU A 68 -22.81 18.95 4.24
CA GLU A 68 -22.57 18.92 2.80
C GLU A 68 -21.52 19.97 2.37
N VAL A 69 -20.24 19.56 2.34
CA VAL A 69 -19.20 20.32 1.65
C VAL A 69 -19.36 19.99 0.17
N ASN A 70 -19.96 20.91 -0.59
CA ASN A 70 -20.19 20.76 -2.02
C ASN A 70 -18.89 20.28 -2.71
N ILE A 71 -18.96 19.18 -3.45
CA ILE A 71 -17.84 18.57 -4.19
C ILE A 71 -17.13 19.63 -5.07
N CYS A 72 -17.85 20.60 -5.63
CA CYS A 72 -17.26 21.72 -6.39
C CYS A 72 -16.30 22.58 -5.55
N GLN A 73 -16.58 22.78 -4.27
CA GLN A 73 -15.68 23.53 -3.39
C GLN A 73 -14.42 22.71 -3.07
N ILE A 74 -14.52 21.38 -3.04
CA ILE A 74 -13.39 20.48 -2.78
C ILE A 74 -12.43 20.48 -3.97
N SER A 75 -12.93 20.46 -5.20
CA SER A 75 -12.10 20.55 -6.42
C SER A 75 -11.30 21.86 -6.51
N ASN A 76 -11.81 22.95 -5.92
CA ASN A 76 -11.08 24.21 -5.80
C ASN A 76 -9.96 24.15 -4.75
N ILE A 77 -10.13 23.33 -3.70
CA ILE A 77 -9.13 23.15 -2.63
C ILE A 77 -8.06 22.13 -3.03
N ILE A 78 -8.46 21.02 -3.66
CA ILE A 78 -7.58 19.97 -4.18
C ILE A 78 -8.02 19.63 -5.61
N PRO A 79 -7.33 20.13 -6.64
CA PRO A 79 -7.61 19.80 -8.03
C PRO A 79 -7.44 18.30 -8.30
N ASP A 80 -8.22 17.75 -9.24
CA ASP A 80 -8.35 16.30 -9.53
C ASP A 80 -7.04 15.57 -9.94
N ARG A 81 -5.94 16.28 -10.12
CA ARG A 81 -4.61 15.73 -10.46
C ARG A 81 -3.51 16.09 -9.47
N GLU A 82 -3.84 16.78 -8.38
CA GLU A 82 -2.84 17.23 -7.45
C GLU A 82 -2.32 16.07 -6.58
N THR A 83 -1.03 15.81 -6.67
CA THR A 83 -0.35 14.82 -5.83
C THR A 83 -0.12 15.37 -4.42
N ILE A 84 0.10 14.49 -3.44
CA ILE A 84 0.42 14.92 -2.08
C ILE A 84 1.70 15.78 -2.02
N GLU A 85 2.64 15.51 -2.92
CA GLU A 85 3.88 16.28 -3.03
C GLU A 85 3.63 17.69 -3.57
N SER A 86 2.84 17.83 -4.64
CA SER A 86 2.48 19.16 -5.17
C SER A 86 1.63 19.97 -4.19
N ILE A 87 0.77 19.31 -3.40
CA ILE A 87 0.03 19.97 -2.30
C ILE A 87 1.02 20.52 -1.26
N ALA A 88 2.01 19.73 -0.85
CA ALA A 88 3.01 20.17 0.13
C ALA A 88 3.84 21.35 -0.39
N GLN A 89 4.27 21.29 -1.66
CA GLN A 89 4.97 22.39 -2.32
C GLN A 89 4.12 23.65 -2.38
N ARG A 90 2.83 23.52 -2.71
CA ARG A 90 1.88 24.65 -2.74
C ARG A 90 1.71 25.29 -1.37
N ILE A 91 1.55 24.49 -0.31
CA ILE A 91 1.43 24.99 1.06
C ILE A 91 2.63 25.87 1.44
N VAL A 92 3.84 25.42 1.14
CA VAL A 92 5.08 26.13 1.49
C VAL A 92 5.28 27.34 0.59
N ARG A 93 5.12 27.19 -0.73
CA ARG A 93 5.32 28.26 -1.71
C ARG A 93 4.34 29.42 -1.52
N ASP A 94 3.07 29.10 -1.27
CA ASP A 94 2.00 30.10 -1.16
C ASP A 94 1.81 30.58 0.29
N ASN A 95 2.64 30.09 1.23
CA ASN A 95 2.61 30.43 2.66
C ASN A 95 1.21 30.29 3.30
N LEU A 96 0.54 29.18 2.99
CA LEU A 96 -0.84 28.95 3.43
C LEU A 96 -0.98 28.98 4.96
N SER A 97 -2.06 29.59 5.42
CA SER A 97 -2.38 29.71 6.85
C SER A 97 -2.78 28.37 7.46
N LYS A 98 -2.72 28.29 8.80
CA LYS A 98 -3.20 27.13 9.57
C LYS A 98 -4.63 26.73 9.20
N LYS A 99 -5.50 27.70 8.89
CA LYS A 99 -6.91 27.46 8.54
C LYS A 99 -7.04 26.78 7.17
N GLU A 100 -6.29 27.26 6.18
CA GLU A 100 -6.29 26.72 4.81
C GLU A 100 -5.69 25.32 4.77
N VAL A 101 -4.60 25.08 5.50
CA VAL A 101 -3.99 23.75 5.61
C VAL A 101 -4.93 22.75 6.29
N LYS A 102 -5.70 23.20 7.29
CA LYS A 102 -6.74 22.37 7.91
C LYS A 102 -7.88 22.07 6.95
N ALA A 103 -8.25 22.99 6.06
CA ALA A 103 -9.23 22.77 5.01
C ALA A 103 -8.74 21.73 3.99
N ILE A 104 -7.47 21.81 3.56
CA ILE A 104 -6.83 20.81 2.70
C ILE A 104 -6.83 19.43 3.37
N ALA A 105 -6.46 19.34 4.65
CA ALA A 105 -6.48 18.07 5.38
C ALA A 105 -7.88 17.46 5.44
N LYS A 106 -8.92 18.26 5.68
CA LYS A 106 -10.33 17.82 5.62
C LYS A 106 -10.74 17.36 4.23
N ALA A 107 -10.36 18.09 3.19
CA ALA A 107 -10.62 17.70 1.80
C ALA A 107 -9.95 16.36 1.45
N LEU A 108 -8.75 16.09 1.95
CA LEU A 108 -8.10 14.78 1.81
C LEU A 108 -8.87 13.64 2.51
N THR A 109 -9.54 13.95 3.62
CA THR A 109 -10.43 13.01 4.32
C THR A 109 -11.70 12.73 3.51
N ILE A 110 -12.35 13.76 2.97
CA ILE A 110 -13.59 13.60 2.20
C ILE A 110 -13.34 12.85 0.88
N THR A 111 -12.23 13.15 0.21
CA THR A 111 -11.86 12.49 -1.07
C THR A 111 -11.40 11.04 -0.90
N SER A 112 -11.29 10.53 0.32
CA SER A 112 -10.82 9.18 0.62
C SER A 112 -11.82 8.47 1.54
N PRO A 113 -12.72 7.63 0.99
CA PRO A 113 -13.76 6.97 1.78
C PRO A 113 -13.21 5.95 2.80
N ASN A 114 -11.94 5.52 2.63
CA ASN A 114 -11.30 4.61 3.56
C ASN A 114 -10.41 5.37 4.57
N PRO A 115 -10.68 5.28 5.89
CA PRO A 115 -9.89 5.97 6.91
C PRO A 115 -8.41 5.59 6.90
N MET A 116 -8.05 4.37 6.48
CA MET A 116 -6.65 3.93 6.32
C MET A 116 -5.95 4.63 5.16
N THR A 117 -6.66 4.84 4.05
CA THR A 117 -6.14 5.58 2.90
C THR A 117 -5.97 7.05 3.27
N THR A 118 -6.90 7.60 4.05
CA THR A 118 -6.85 8.96 4.56
C THR A 118 -5.64 9.19 5.47
N THR A 119 -5.42 8.33 6.48
CA THR A 119 -4.26 8.44 7.37
C THR A 119 -2.95 8.30 6.63
N SER A 120 -2.87 7.41 5.64
CA SER A 120 -1.70 7.29 4.77
C SER A 120 -1.42 8.58 3.99
N ARG A 121 -2.45 9.21 3.41
CA ARG A 121 -2.31 10.47 2.66
C ARG A 121 -1.85 11.62 3.57
N LEU A 122 -2.46 11.77 4.74
CA LEU A 122 -2.06 12.79 5.73
C LEU A 122 -0.64 12.57 6.26
N THR A 123 -0.25 11.32 6.50
CA THR A 123 1.10 10.97 6.94
C THR A 123 2.14 11.30 5.87
N ARG A 124 1.81 11.00 4.60
CA ARG A 124 2.67 11.36 3.47
C ARG A 124 2.80 12.89 3.35
N LEU A 125 1.70 13.64 3.47
CA LEU A 125 1.72 15.10 3.43
C LEU A 125 2.66 15.68 4.49
N ARG A 126 2.59 15.19 5.74
CA ARG A 126 3.48 15.62 6.83
C ARG A 126 4.95 15.33 6.54
N ARG A 127 5.26 14.21 5.89
CA ARG A 127 6.64 13.88 5.49
C ARG A 127 7.15 14.85 4.43
N GLU A 128 6.35 15.14 3.40
CA GLU A 128 6.75 16.10 2.36
C GLU A 128 6.91 17.52 2.94
N LEU A 129 6.00 17.97 3.81
CA LEU A 129 6.12 19.26 4.49
C LEU A 129 7.39 19.36 5.34
N ARG A 130 7.80 18.27 6.01
CA ARG A 130 9.07 18.23 6.75
C ARG A 130 10.29 18.32 5.84
N LYS A 131 10.28 17.65 4.69
CA LYS A 131 11.36 17.75 3.70
C LYS A 131 11.51 19.17 3.16
N LEU A 132 10.41 19.91 3.08
CA LEU A 132 10.38 21.31 2.65
C LEU A 132 10.62 22.32 3.80
N ASN A 133 11.04 21.86 4.98
CA ASN A 133 11.25 22.69 6.17
C ASN A 133 10.05 23.57 6.56
N ALA A 134 8.83 23.07 6.35
CA ALA A 134 7.62 23.79 6.74
C ALA A 134 7.58 24.00 8.27
N PRO A 135 7.05 25.15 8.75
CA PRO A 135 6.92 25.41 10.19
C PRO A 135 6.10 24.34 10.91
N GLU A 136 6.48 23.98 12.14
CA GLU A 136 5.76 22.95 12.92
C GLU A 136 4.27 23.25 13.08
N LYS A 137 3.92 24.53 13.29
CA LYS A 137 2.52 24.98 13.36
C LYS A 137 1.68 24.59 12.14
N ILE A 138 2.29 24.52 10.95
CA ILE A 138 1.66 24.10 9.69
C ILE A 138 1.57 22.58 9.62
N ILE A 139 2.62 21.87 10.02
CA ILE A 139 2.61 20.40 10.10
C ILE A 139 1.53 19.92 11.07
N PHE A 140 1.44 20.52 12.27
CA PHE A 140 0.38 20.25 13.25
C PHE A 140 -1.02 20.62 12.77
N ALA A 141 -1.17 21.55 11.82
CA ALA A 141 -2.47 21.88 11.23
C ALA A 141 -3.08 20.72 10.43
N THR A 142 -2.24 19.79 9.96
CA THR A 142 -2.67 18.58 9.24
C THR A 142 -3.06 17.43 10.16
N LEU A 143 -2.87 17.56 11.48
CA LEU A 143 -3.20 16.52 12.45
C LEU A 143 -4.72 16.44 12.65
N ASP A 144 -5.22 15.21 12.62
CA ASP A 144 -6.62 14.88 12.83
C ASP A 144 -6.71 13.68 13.77
N ASP A 145 -6.89 13.97 15.06
CA ASP A 145 -6.87 12.97 16.12
C ASP A 145 -8.03 11.99 15.97
N LYS A 146 -9.19 12.46 15.50
CA LYS A 146 -10.37 11.61 15.28
C LYS A 146 -10.08 10.54 14.22
N THR A 147 -9.55 10.96 13.07
CA THR A 147 -9.19 10.04 11.98
C THR A 147 -8.03 9.11 12.38
N THR A 148 -7.06 9.61 13.15
CA THR A 148 -5.93 8.81 13.65
C THR A 148 -6.41 7.72 14.60
N CYS A 149 -7.29 8.06 15.56
CA CYS A 149 -7.88 7.11 16.50
C CYS A 149 -8.68 6.02 15.77
N ALA A 150 -9.55 6.39 14.83
CA ALA A 150 -10.35 5.46 14.05
C ALA A 150 -9.48 4.48 13.24
N SER A 151 -8.42 4.97 12.58
CA SER A 151 -7.50 4.14 11.81
C SER A 151 -6.73 3.16 12.70
N ASN A 152 -6.26 3.60 13.88
CA ASN A 152 -5.56 2.73 14.83
C ASN A 152 -6.48 1.62 15.36
N LYS A 153 -7.75 1.93 15.64
CA LYS A 153 -8.76 0.94 16.03
C LYS A 153 -8.95 -0.13 14.96
N ILE A 154 -9.16 0.27 13.71
CA ILE A 154 -9.31 -0.66 12.57
C ILE A 154 -8.07 -1.54 12.40
N GLN A 155 -6.86 -0.98 12.53
CA GLN A 155 -5.63 -1.76 12.45
C GLN A 155 -5.50 -2.79 13.57
N LYS A 156 -5.93 -2.43 14.79
CA LYS A 156 -5.91 -3.34 15.95
C LYS A 156 -6.91 -4.48 15.76
N GLU A 157 -8.13 -4.17 15.34
CA GLU A 157 -9.17 -5.18 15.05
C GLU A 157 -8.73 -6.16 13.96
N ARG A 158 -8.12 -5.67 12.88
CA ARG A 158 -7.59 -6.54 11.82
C ARG A 158 -6.50 -7.48 12.29
N ARG A 159 -5.63 -7.05 13.21
CA ARG A 159 -4.62 -7.94 13.81
C ARG A 159 -5.26 -9.08 14.59
N VAL A 160 -6.22 -8.74 15.46
CA VAL A 160 -6.96 -9.71 16.26
C VAL A 160 -7.71 -10.71 15.37
N GLN A 161 -8.34 -10.24 14.29
CA GLN A 161 -8.99 -11.14 13.32
C GLN A 161 -8.00 -12.11 12.66
N CYS A 162 -6.83 -11.61 12.22
CA CYS A 162 -5.81 -12.47 11.61
C CYS A 162 -5.23 -13.50 12.59
N GLU A 163 -5.15 -13.16 13.88
CA GLU A 163 -4.72 -14.09 14.93
C GLU A 163 -5.75 -15.20 15.16
N ASN A 164 -7.05 -14.88 15.07
CA ASN A 164 -8.15 -15.82 15.33
C ASN A 164 -8.54 -16.68 14.12
N GLU A 165 -8.39 -16.18 12.89
CA GLU A 165 -8.68 -16.95 11.66
C GLU A 165 -7.68 -18.09 11.43
N GLY A 166 -6.53 -18.07 12.12
CA GLY A 166 -5.45 -19.00 11.85
C GLY A 166 -4.95 -18.86 10.41
N ILE A 167 -4.02 -19.72 10.01
CA ILE A 167 -3.62 -19.82 8.61
C ILE A 167 -3.89 -21.27 8.20
N ASP A 168 -4.84 -21.46 7.30
CA ASP A 168 -5.07 -22.74 6.66
C ASP A 168 -3.97 -22.94 5.60
N PHE A 169 -2.98 -23.75 5.94
CA PHE A 169 -1.88 -24.06 5.03
C PHE A 169 -2.30 -25.24 4.15
N PRO A 170 -2.10 -25.16 2.83
CA PRO A 170 -2.21 -26.34 1.99
C PRO A 170 -1.31 -27.46 2.52
N ASP A 171 -1.75 -28.72 2.41
CA ASP A 171 -1.05 -29.89 2.98
C ASP A 171 0.42 -29.99 2.57
N HIS A 172 0.78 -29.52 1.37
CA HIS A 172 2.16 -29.51 0.86
C HIS A 172 3.10 -28.50 1.56
N PHE A 173 2.55 -27.59 2.39
CA PHE A 173 3.32 -26.73 3.30
C PHE A 173 3.31 -27.25 4.74
N SER A 174 2.74 -28.42 5.01
CA SER A 174 2.88 -29.08 6.32
C SER A 174 4.35 -29.41 6.58
N LEU A 175 4.72 -29.41 7.86
CA LEU A 175 6.10 -29.66 8.28
C LEU A 175 6.55 -31.08 7.88
N GLU A 176 5.64 -32.04 7.87
CA GLU A 176 5.86 -33.41 7.39
C GLU A 176 6.14 -33.45 5.89
N SER A 177 5.31 -32.80 5.05
CA SER A 177 5.55 -32.74 3.59
C SER A 177 6.86 -32.03 3.23
N VAL A 178 7.20 -30.96 3.95
CA VAL A 178 8.47 -30.23 3.73
C VAL A 178 9.66 -31.11 4.13
N LYS A 179 9.55 -31.86 5.23
CA LYS A 179 10.61 -32.75 5.70
C LYS A 179 10.83 -33.94 4.75
N GLU A 180 9.75 -34.57 4.30
CA GLU A 180 9.81 -35.67 3.33
C GLU A 180 10.47 -35.22 2.02
N LYS A 181 10.13 -34.01 1.52
CA LYS A 181 10.81 -33.44 0.36
C LYS A 181 12.29 -33.19 0.60
N LEU A 182 12.68 -32.65 1.77
CA LEU A 182 14.08 -32.38 2.10
C LEU A 182 14.92 -33.65 2.20
N ASP A 183 14.35 -34.74 2.73
CA ASP A 183 15.05 -36.03 2.85
C ASP A 183 15.32 -36.67 1.47
N LEU A 184 14.57 -36.31 0.42
CA LEU A 184 14.84 -36.73 -0.96
C LEU A 184 16.04 -36.00 -1.61
N TYR A 185 16.47 -34.87 -1.06
CA TYR A 185 17.57 -34.10 -1.65
C TYR A 185 18.93 -34.59 -1.16
N ASP A 186 19.78 -35.00 -2.10
CA ASP A 186 21.21 -35.21 -1.86
C ASP A 186 21.92 -33.85 -1.81
N VAL A 187 22.12 -33.31 -0.61
CA VAL A 187 22.79 -32.01 -0.37
C VAL A 187 24.24 -31.95 -0.85
N SER A 188 24.84 -33.09 -1.22
CA SER A 188 26.19 -33.13 -1.81
C SER A 188 26.21 -32.80 -3.31
N LYS A 189 25.04 -32.78 -3.95
CA LYS A 189 24.88 -32.45 -5.37
C LYS A 189 24.08 -31.18 -5.52
N THR A 190 24.53 -30.28 -6.40
CA THR A 190 23.71 -29.13 -6.82
C THR A 190 22.42 -29.66 -7.46
N PRO A 191 21.24 -29.35 -6.90
CA PRO A 191 19.98 -29.84 -7.45
C PRO A 191 19.73 -29.19 -8.81
N ASP A 192 19.25 -29.99 -9.76
CA ASP A 192 18.80 -29.53 -11.06
C ASP A 192 17.53 -28.68 -10.92
N VAL A 193 17.38 -27.67 -11.77
CA VAL A 193 16.23 -26.74 -11.76
C VAL A 193 14.91 -27.50 -11.97
N GLN A 194 14.93 -28.64 -12.67
CA GLN A 194 13.78 -29.53 -12.81
C GLN A 194 13.38 -30.23 -11.50
N ALA A 195 14.33 -30.53 -10.60
CA ALA A 195 14.03 -31.16 -9.31
C ALA A 195 13.35 -30.18 -8.33
N LEU A 196 13.63 -28.87 -8.48
CA LEU A 196 13.10 -27.79 -7.64
C LEU A 196 11.68 -27.33 -8.03
N ALA A 197 11.20 -27.72 -9.22
CA ALA A 197 9.93 -27.23 -9.79
C ALA A 197 8.70 -28.13 -9.51
N MET A 198 8.86 -29.23 -8.77
CA MET A 198 7.79 -30.18 -8.38
C MET A 198 7.38 -30.07 -6.91
#